data_AF-A0A1J5FSR6-F1
#
_entry.id   AF-A0A1J5FSR6-F1
#
_cell.length_a   1.000
_cell.length_b   1.000
_cell.length_c   1.000
_cell.angle_alpha   90.00
_cell.angle_beta   90.00
_cell.angle_gamma   90.00
#
_symmetry.space_group_name_H-M   'P 1'
#
loop_
_entity.id
_entity.type
_entity.pdbx_description
1 polymer ?
#
loop_
_entity_poly.entity_id
_entity_poly.type
_entity_poly.pdbx_seq_one_letter_code
_entity_poly.pdbx_strand_id
1 'polypeptide(L)'
;CEVCHGSRLREEALYIRIGGKNIVEVTTMMTEDAKKFFDALKLTERERQIASVVLKEVGGRLQFLLNVGLNYLSLSRRANTLSGGEAQRIRLASQLGSQLVGALYVLDEPTIGLHQRDNDRLIGTLKALRDLGNTIIIVEHDEDTIYASDYIVDIGPGAGVHGGEVVVSGYLDDLLSAKKNDSESLTLAYLRGEERLAIPEKRRSKEKGMLKIRGGTLYNIKDMNVDIPLGRLSVITGVSGSGKSTLLYEIIHKNLQAHFDRRYKSNEVFHCTSFTGSEYLSRTVLIDQSPIGRTPRSNPATYTGAWTHIRDLFASSEEARVRGWKAGRFSFNRPGGRCETCEGNGFIAVEMHFLPTVYVPCDVCNGKRFTKETLEILYKHKNVYQVLDMTIEEAFSFFVDIPAIADRLKTLNEVGLGYLKLGQSATTLSGGEAQRVKISSELYRKMYERTIYLLDEPTIGLHYEDVRKLIEILESLVVKGNTVILIEHNMDIIKSADYIIDIGPEGGAGGGKIVAVGTPEEVAQMPRSYTGQYLKKVMKSV
;
A
#
# COMPACT_ATOMS: atom_id res chain seq x y z
N CYS A 1 3.29 31.57 -5.94
CA CYS A 1 4.20 32.72 -5.83
C CYS A 1 4.08 33.50 -7.12
N GLU A 2 3.56 34.71 -7.07
CA GLU A 2 3.32 35.56 -8.23
C GLU A 2 4.61 36.13 -8.83
N VAL A 3 5.69 36.22 -8.03
CA VAL A 3 6.98 36.76 -8.49
C VAL A 3 7.75 35.74 -9.34
N CYS A 4 7.95 34.52 -8.81
CA CYS A 4 8.77 33.52 -9.50
C CYS A 4 7.96 32.56 -10.37
N HIS A 5 6.62 32.68 -10.39
CA HIS A 5 5.69 31.80 -11.11
C HIS A 5 5.95 30.29 -10.89
N GLY A 6 6.47 29.92 -9.71
CA GLY A 6 6.78 28.53 -9.37
C GLY A 6 8.20 28.07 -9.69
N SER A 7 9.05 28.93 -10.28
CA SER A 7 10.46 28.65 -10.59
C SER A 7 11.34 28.51 -9.35
N ARG A 8 10.91 29.08 -8.21
CA ARG A 8 11.61 29.14 -6.91
C ARG A 8 12.93 29.91 -6.90
N LEU A 9 13.34 30.48 -8.02
CA LEU A 9 14.60 31.21 -8.17
C LEU A 9 14.33 32.68 -8.48
N ARG A 10 15.34 33.53 -8.25
CA ARG A 10 15.33 34.92 -8.73
C ARG A 10 15.47 34.96 -10.25
N GLU A 11 15.02 36.05 -10.86
CA GLU A 11 14.99 36.19 -12.32
C GLU A 11 16.38 36.11 -12.95
N GLU A 12 17.40 36.68 -12.30
CA GLU A 12 18.78 36.71 -12.79
C GLU A 12 19.37 35.31 -12.93
N ALA A 13 18.97 34.38 -12.05
CA ALA A 13 19.40 32.98 -12.13
C ALA A 13 18.82 32.26 -13.36
N LEU A 14 17.68 32.71 -13.89
CA LEU A 14 17.02 32.13 -15.07
C LEU A 14 17.63 32.60 -16.39
N TYR A 15 18.46 33.66 -16.36
CA TYR A 15 19.22 34.11 -17.54
C TYR A 15 20.41 33.21 -17.86
N ILE A 16 20.90 32.43 -16.89
CA ILE A 16 21.97 31.46 -17.10
C ILE A 16 21.41 30.23 -17.81
N ARG A 17 21.99 29.91 -18.97
CA ARG A 17 21.54 28.81 -19.84
C ARG A 17 22.69 27.88 -20.21
N ILE A 18 22.38 26.58 -20.22
CA ILE A 18 23.24 25.51 -20.72
C ILE A 18 22.46 24.83 -21.85
N GLY A 19 23.07 24.65 -23.02
CA GLY A 19 22.38 24.04 -24.17
C GLY A 19 21.08 24.77 -24.56
N GLY A 20 21.02 26.09 -24.36
CA GLY A 20 19.84 26.92 -24.63
C GLY A 20 18.74 26.87 -23.56
N LYS A 21 18.90 26.07 -22.49
CA LYS A 21 17.92 25.84 -21.42
C LYS A 21 18.42 26.37 -20.08
N ASN A 22 17.54 27.00 -19.29
CA ASN A 22 17.85 27.40 -17.93
C ASN A 22 17.66 26.23 -16.93
N ILE A 23 18.09 26.42 -15.68
CA ILE A 23 18.04 25.39 -14.63
C ILE A 23 16.61 24.89 -14.34
N VAL A 24 15.59 25.74 -14.46
CA VAL A 24 14.20 25.37 -14.20
C VAL A 24 13.63 24.55 -15.36
N GLU A 25 13.97 24.92 -16.59
CA GLU A 25 13.61 24.15 -17.77
C GLU A 25 14.23 22.74 -17.71
N VAL A 26 15.53 22.64 -17.38
CA VAL A 26 16.20 21.34 -17.23
C VAL A 26 15.60 20.52 -16.09
N THR A 27 15.32 21.13 -14.93
CA THR A 27 14.74 20.39 -13.80
C THR A 27 13.27 20.01 -14.00
N THR A 28 12.55 20.66 -14.91
CA THR A 28 11.16 20.32 -15.23
C THR A 28 11.06 19.20 -16.26
N MET A 29 12.14 18.87 -16.96
CA MET A 29 12.20 17.71 -17.84
C MET A 29 11.96 16.42 -17.05
N MET A 30 11.38 15.42 -17.73
CA MET A 30 11.37 14.05 -17.22
C MET A 30 12.81 13.53 -17.17
N THR A 31 13.08 12.60 -16.27
CA THR A 31 14.42 12.03 -16.06
C THR A 31 15.01 11.49 -17.37
N GLU A 32 14.18 10.86 -18.20
CA GLU A 32 14.58 10.36 -19.53
C GLU A 32 14.99 11.48 -20.49
N ASP A 33 14.21 12.55 -20.54
CA ASP A 33 14.49 13.71 -21.40
C ASP A 33 15.73 14.47 -20.92
N ALA A 34 15.90 14.59 -19.61
CA ALA A 34 17.10 15.17 -19.01
C ALA A 34 18.35 14.36 -19.36
N LYS A 35 18.28 13.02 -19.33
CA LYS A 35 19.40 12.15 -19.73
C LYS A 35 19.78 12.38 -21.20
N LYS A 36 18.78 12.37 -22.10
CA LYS A 36 18.99 12.65 -23.53
C LYS A 36 19.58 14.05 -23.76
N PHE A 37 19.12 15.04 -23.00
CA PHE A 37 19.62 16.41 -23.06
C PHE A 37 21.11 16.49 -22.71
N PHE A 38 21.54 15.87 -21.61
CA PHE A 38 22.96 15.88 -21.21
C PHE A 38 23.85 15.04 -22.14
N ASP A 39 23.33 13.94 -22.70
CA ASP A 39 24.08 13.13 -23.68
C ASP A 39 24.29 13.87 -25.00
N ALA A 40 23.31 14.66 -25.44
CA ALA A 40 23.36 15.44 -26.67
C ALA A 40 23.99 16.83 -26.50
N LEU A 41 24.43 17.20 -25.29
CA LEU A 41 24.93 18.53 -24.98
C LEU A 41 26.24 18.81 -25.72
N LYS A 42 26.19 19.77 -26.65
CA LYS A 42 27.38 20.24 -27.38
C LYS A 42 28.09 21.30 -26.55
N LEU A 43 29.34 21.01 -26.19
CA LEU A 43 30.21 21.89 -25.43
C LEU A 43 31.49 22.15 -26.21
N THR A 44 32.08 23.33 -26.02
CA THR A 44 33.45 23.61 -26.47
C THR A 44 34.45 22.71 -25.74
N GLU A 45 35.66 22.57 -26.27
CA GLU A 45 36.71 21.74 -25.66
C GLU A 45 37.04 22.19 -24.22
N ARG A 46 37.12 23.50 -23.99
CA ARG A 46 37.36 24.10 -22.67
C ARG A 46 36.23 23.80 -21.69
N GLU A 47 34.97 23.99 -22.10
CA GLU A 47 33.82 23.68 -21.25
C GLU A 47 33.75 22.19 -20.91
N ARG A 48 34.06 21.32 -21.89
CA ARG A 48 34.07 19.87 -21.70
C ARG A 48 35.11 19.44 -20.68
N GLN A 49 36.31 20.02 -20.71
CA GLN A 49 37.34 19.73 -19.70
C GLN A 49 36.86 20.10 -18.29
N ILE A 50 36.31 21.30 -18.11
CA ILE A 50 35.82 21.79 -16.81
C ILE A 50 34.64 20.94 -16.31
N ALA A 51 33.68 20.66 -17.18
CA ALA A 51 32.42 20.01 -16.81
C ALA A 51 32.50 18.47 -16.82
N SER A 52 33.60 17.86 -17.28
CA SER A 52 33.71 16.40 -17.48
C SER A 52 33.29 15.58 -16.26
N VAL A 53 33.81 15.92 -15.08
CA VAL A 53 33.49 15.23 -13.82
C VAL A 53 32.02 15.43 -13.44
N VAL A 54 31.50 16.65 -13.57
CA VAL A 54 30.11 17.00 -13.23
C VAL A 54 29.14 16.31 -14.18
N LEU A 55 29.40 16.29 -15.49
CA LEU A 55 28.56 15.63 -16.49
C LEU A 55 28.56 14.11 -16.31
N LYS A 56 29.71 13.53 -15.94
CA LYS A 56 29.79 12.11 -15.59
C LYS A 56 28.91 11.78 -14.38
N GLU A 57 28.97 12.61 -13.34
CA GLU A 57 28.16 12.43 -12.13
C GLU A 57 26.66 12.62 -12.39
N VAL A 58 26.28 13.69 -13.11
CA VAL A 58 24.89 13.94 -13.49
C VAL A 58 24.36 12.81 -14.38
N GLY A 59 25.12 12.42 -15.40
CA GLY A 59 24.75 11.33 -16.30
C GLY A 59 24.60 10.00 -15.58
N GLY A 60 25.50 9.70 -14.63
CA GLY A 60 25.43 8.51 -13.78
C GLY A 60 24.17 8.49 -12.90
N ARG A 61 23.89 9.59 -12.18
CA ARG A 61 22.69 9.70 -11.32
C ARG A 61 21.38 9.60 -12.10
N LEU A 62 21.31 10.24 -13.27
CA LEU A 62 20.15 10.11 -14.15
C LEU A 62 19.99 8.67 -14.63
N GLN A 63 21.09 8.00 -15.00
CA GLN A 63 21.04 6.59 -15.39
C GLN A 63 20.54 5.69 -14.24
N PHE A 64 20.96 5.92 -13.00
CA PHE A 64 20.46 5.15 -11.86
C PHE A 64 18.96 5.32 -11.65
N LEU A 65 18.44 6.55 -11.77
CA LEU A 65 17.00 6.80 -11.73
C LEU A 65 16.23 6.09 -12.86
N LEU A 66 16.82 6.00 -14.06
CA LEU A 66 16.24 5.23 -15.17
C LEU A 66 16.24 3.72 -14.88
N ASN A 67 17.32 3.20 -14.30
CA ASN A 67 17.46 1.77 -13.99
C ASN A 67 16.43 1.32 -12.93
N VAL A 68 16.10 2.17 -11.97
CA VAL A 68 15.04 1.91 -10.98
C VAL A 68 13.62 2.28 -11.47
N GLY A 69 13.42 2.49 -12.77
CA GLY A 69 12.10 2.71 -13.36
C GLY A 69 11.45 4.06 -13.07
N LEU A 70 12.23 5.09 -12.74
CA LEU A 70 11.72 6.44 -12.43
C LEU A 70 11.85 7.42 -13.62
N ASN A 71 11.82 6.89 -14.85
CA ASN A 71 12.01 7.66 -16.07
C ASN A 71 10.97 8.77 -16.27
N TYR A 72 9.75 8.57 -15.77
CA TYR A 72 8.62 9.47 -15.92
C TYR A 72 8.59 10.65 -14.93
N LEU A 73 9.40 10.61 -13.87
CA LEU A 73 9.45 11.68 -12.88
C LEU A 73 10.24 12.88 -13.40
N SER A 74 9.74 14.08 -13.15
CA SER A 74 10.51 15.31 -13.32
C SER A 74 11.45 15.54 -12.13
N LEU A 75 12.61 16.15 -12.38
CA LEU A 75 13.58 16.45 -11.32
C LEU A 75 13.05 17.51 -10.32
N SER A 76 12.07 18.31 -10.75
CA SER A 76 11.40 19.34 -9.95
C SER A 76 10.21 18.82 -9.14
N ARG A 77 9.86 17.53 -9.26
CA ARG A 77 8.77 16.90 -8.51
C ARG A 77 8.99 17.07 -7.01
N ARG A 78 7.94 17.44 -6.27
CA ARG A 78 8.05 17.64 -4.83
C ARG A 78 8.17 16.29 -4.12
N ALA A 79 9.14 16.15 -3.23
CA ALA A 79 9.41 14.91 -2.50
C ALA A 79 8.19 14.40 -1.71
N ASN A 80 7.37 15.30 -1.15
CA ASN A 80 6.16 14.95 -0.41
C ASN A 80 4.97 14.50 -1.28
N THR A 81 5.14 14.49 -2.60
CA THR A 81 4.11 14.03 -3.57
C THR A 81 4.52 12.74 -4.27
N LEU A 82 5.60 12.12 -3.79
CA LEU A 82 6.05 10.81 -4.23
C LEU A 82 5.30 9.73 -3.43
N SER A 83 4.99 8.63 -4.08
CA SER A 83 4.57 7.40 -3.41
C SER A 83 5.69 6.81 -2.56
N GLY A 84 5.36 5.91 -1.63
CA GLY A 84 6.34 5.18 -0.82
C GLY A 84 7.40 4.48 -1.68
N GLY A 85 6.95 3.71 -2.67
CA GLY A 85 7.83 3.00 -3.61
C GLY A 85 8.71 3.94 -4.44
N GLU A 86 8.19 5.09 -4.91
CA GLU A 86 9.02 6.08 -5.60
C GLU A 86 10.11 6.66 -4.69
N ALA A 87 9.76 7.05 -3.46
CA ALA A 87 10.73 7.60 -2.51
C ALA A 87 11.82 6.57 -2.15
N GLN A 88 11.43 5.31 -1.97
CA GLN A 88 12.35 4.20 -1.73
C GLN A 88 13.30 3.97 -2.91
N ARG A 89 12.78 3.96 -4.14
CA ARG A 89 13.61 3.78 -5.34
C ARG A 89 14.56 4.95 -5.59
N ILE A 90 14.16 6.19 -5.27
CA ILE A 90 15.09 7.33 -5.27
C ILE A 90 16.23 7.12 -4.27
N ARG A 91 15.91 6.61 -3.07
CA ARG A 91 16.93 6.30 -2.06
C ARG A 91 17.88 5.22 -2.55
N LEU A 92 17.37 4.15 -3.19
CA LEU A 92 18.18 3.10 -3.80
C LEU A 92 19.09 3.65 -4.91
N ALA A 93 18.55 4.47 -5.82
CA ALA A 93 19.33 5.13 -6.87
C ALA A 93 20.47 6.01 -6.29
N SER A 94 20.21 6.71 -5.18
CA SER A 94 21.23 7.50 -4.48
C SER A 94 22.35 6.62 -3.90
N GLN A 95 22.01 5.44 -3.38
CA GLN A 95 22.99 4.49 -2.86
C GLN A 95 23.82 3.81 -3.95
N LEU A 96 23.25 3.54 -5.12
CA LEU A 96 24.02 3.03 -6.26
C LEU A 96 25.07 4.06 -6.72
N GLY A 97 24.77 5.35 -6.58
CA GLY A 97 25.69 6.43 -6.88
C GLY A 97 26.85 6.59 -5.89
N SER A 98 26.74 6.08 -4.67
CA SER A 98 27.84 6.20 -3.68
C SER A 98 28.97 5.20 -3.89
N GLN A 99 28.78 4.19 -4.76
CA GLN A 99 29.78 3.16 -5.11
C GLN A 99 30.48 2.53 -3.89
N LEU A 100 29.74 2.33 -2.80
CA LEU A 100 30.26 1.68 -1.61
C LEU A 100 30.55 0.19 -1.90
N VAL A 101 31.59 -0.33 -1.25
CA VAL A 101 32.01 -1.73 -1.30
C VAL A 101 32.10 -2.25 0.14
N GLY A 102 31.69 -3.50 0.38
CA GLY A 102 31.67 -4.10 1.71
C GLY A 102 30.52 -3.61 2.61
N ALA A 103 29.50 -2.97 2.03
CA ALA A 103 28.31 -2.56 2.77
C ALA A 103 27.28 -3.70 2.85
N LEU A 104 26.52 -3.72 3.96
CA LEU A 104 25.32 -4.53 4.11
C LEU A 104 24.10 -3.66 3.83
N TYR A 105 23.42 -3.92 2.70
CA TYR A 105 22.17 -3.27 2.35
C TYR A 105 21.00 -4.12 2.87
N VAL A 106 20.12 -3.50 3.65
CA VAL A 106 18.86 -4.11 4.07
C VAL A 106 17.72 -3.36 3.40
N LEU A 107 17.00 -4.05 2.52
CA LEU A 107 15.91 -3.49 1.71
C LEU A 107 14.59 -4.14 2.13
N ASP A 108 13.57 -3.30 2.26
CA ASP A 108 12.23 -3.70 2.70
C ASP A 108 11.27 -3.55 1.51
N GLU A 109 10.97 -4.64 0.82
CA GLU A 109 10.07 -4.71 -0.35
C GLU A 109 10.33 -3.66 -1.45
N PRO A 110 11.53 -3.65 -2.09
CA PRO A 110 11.86 -2.67 -3.11
C PRO A 110 10.97 -2.73 -4.38
N THR A 111 10.19 -3.80 -4.57
CA THR A 111 9.26 -3.95 -5.69
C THR A 111 7.91 -3.25 -5.52
N ILE A 112 7.64 -2.63 -4.35
CA ILE A 112 6.35 -1.94 -4.08
C ILE A 112 6.00 -0.92 -5.17
N GLY A 113 4.77 -1.02 -5.69
CA GLY A 113 4.21 -0.12 -6.70
C GLY A 113 4.98 -0.14 -8.04
N LEU A 114 5.72 -1.22 -8.30
CA LEU A 114 6.46 -1.45 -9.53
C LEU A 114 5.69 -2.43 -10.42
N HIS A 115 5.61 -2.14 -11.71
CA HIS A 115 5.06 -3.06 -12.68
C HIS A 115 6.07 -4.18 -13.01
N GLN A 116 5.62 -5.40 -13.31
CA GLN A 116 6.50 -6.56 -13.55
C GLN A 116 7.63 -6.29 -14.56
N ARG A 117 7.33 -5.55 -15.63
CA ARG A 117 8.32 -5.05 -16.61
C ARG A 117 9.51 -4.32 -16.00
N ASP A 118 9.25 -3.45 -15.03
CA ASP A 118 10.31 -2.64 -14.42
C ASP A 118 11.00 -3.40 -13.27
N ASN A 119 10.39 -4.49 -12.78
CA ASN A 119 10.96 -5.39 -11.78
C ASN A 119 12.25 -6.07 -12.28
N ASP A 120 12.24 -6.57 -13.52
CA ASP A 120 13.43 -7.16 -14.16
C ASP A 120 14.64 -6.21 -14.13
N ARG A 121 14.41 -4.90 -14.29
CA ARG A 121 15.47 -3.87 -14.25
C ARG A 121 15.98 -3.63 -12.84
N LEU A 122 15.09 -3.61 -11.86
CA LEU A 122 15.44 -3.48 -10.45
C LEU A 122 16.30 -4.68 -10.02
N ILE A 123 15.89 -5.90 -10.35
CA ILE A 123 16.66 -7.13 -10.08
C ILE A 123 18.06 -7.04 -10.69
N GLY A 124 18.17 -6.63 -11.96
CA GLY A 124 19.48 -6.44 -12.61
C GLY A 124 20.37 -5.42 -11.89
N THR A 125 19.76 -4.37 -11.35
CA THR A 125 20.45 -3.33 -10.56
C THR A 125 20.91 -3.85 -9.20
N LEU A 126 20.10 -4.67 -8.53
CA LEU A 126 20.44 -5.31 -7.27
C LEU A 126 21.58 -6.31 -7.43
N LYS A 127 21.57 -7.12 -8.51
CA LYS A 127 22.69 -8.01 -8.86
C LYS A 127 23.97 -7.23 -9.09
N ALA A 128 23.92 -6.13 -9.83
CA ALA A 128 25.08 -5.26 -10.01
C ALA A 128 25.62 -4.69 -8.68
N LEU A 129 24.74 -4.29 -7.75
CA LEU A 129 25.14 -3.79 -6.44
C LEU A 129 25.81 -4.88 -5.58
N ARG A 130 25.30 -6.12 -5.63
CA ARG A 130 25.93 -7.29 -5.00
C ARG A 130 27.30 -7.56 -5.60
N ASP A 131 27.39 -7.58 -6.92
CA ASP A 131 28.62 -7.92 -7.66
C ASP A 131 29.75 -6.88 -7.48
N LEU A 132 29.42 -5.66 -7.03
CA LEU A 132 30.41 -4.67 -6.57
C LEU A 132 31.13 -5.07 -5.27
N GLY A 133 30.73 -6.17 -4.62
CA GLY A 133 31.29 -6.65 -3.35
C GLY A 133 30.46 -6.24 -2.14
N ASN A 134 29.15 -6.10 -2.30
CA ASN A 134 28.22 -5.80 -1.20
C ASN A 134 27.35 -7.02 -0.88
N THR A 135 26.83 -7.05 0.34
CA THR A 135 25.80 -8.02 0.74
C THR A 135 24.45 -7.32 0.75
N ILE A 136 23.42 -7.96 0.19
CA ILE A 136 22.06 -7.42 0.14
C ILE A 136 21.13 -8.43 0.81
N ILE A 137 20.45 -7.97 1.86
CA ILE A 137 19.33 -8.68 2.49
C ILE A 137 18.07 -7.96 2.04
N ILE A 138 17.13 -8.72 1.46
CA ILE A 138 15.88 -8.18 0.96
C ILE A 138 14.73 -8.93 1.65
N VAL A 139 13.82 -8.17 2.24
CA VAL A 139 12.49 -8.67 2.63
C VAL A 139 11.59 -8.51 1.41
N GLU A 140 11.07 -9.61 0.88
CA GLU A 140 10.26 -9.59 -0.35
C GLU A 140 9.20 -10.70 -0.36
N HIS A 141 8.18 -10.47 -1.19
CA HIS A 141 7.11 -11.41 -1.50
C HIS A 141 6.92 -11.60 -3.01
N ASP A 142 7.58 -10.79 -3.85
CA ASP A 142 7.55 -10.95 -5.30
C ASP A 142 8.32 -12.19 -5.77
N GLU A 143 7.66 -13.03 -6.58
CA GLU A 143 8.21 -14.28 -7.10
C GLU A 143 9.50 -14.06 -7.91
N ASP A 144 9.50 -13.10 -8.84
CA ASP A 144 10.65 -12.88 -9.74
C ASP A 144 11.90 -12.48 -8.95
N THR A 145 11.72 -11.67 -7.89
CA THR A 145 12.81 -11.28 -6.98
C THR A 145 13.30 -12.45 -6.15
N ILE A 146 12.38 -13.28 -5.64
CA ILE A 146 12.74 -14.50 -4.91
C ILE A 146 13.50 -15.46 -5.83
N TYR A 147 13.01 -15.76 -7.03
CA TYR A 147 13.70 -16.59 -8.02
C TYR A 147 15.07 -16.04 -8.44
N ALA A 148 15.26 -14.72 -8.35
CA ALA A 148 16.53 -14.09 -8.66
C ALA A 148 17.54 -14.08 -7.50
N SER A 149 17.13 -14.49 -6.29
CA SER A 149 17.96 -14.52 -5.09
C SER A 149 18.91 -15.73 -5.07
N ASP A 150 20.08 -15.55 -4.45
CA ASP A 150 21.05 -16.64 -4.31
C ASP A 150 20.68 -17.56 -3.12
N TYR A 151 20.12 -16.99 -2.06
CA TYR A 151 19.84 -17.64 -0.79
C TYR A 151 18.52 -17.10 -0.23
N ILE A 152 17.67 -17.99 0.29
CA ILE A 152 16.37 -17.63 0.88
C ILE A 152 16.35 -18.00 2.36
N VAL A 153 15.69 -17.15 3.15
CA VAL A 153 15.34 -17.41 4.55
C VAL A 153 13.84 -17.18 4.69
N ASP A 154 13.10 -18.24 4.95
CA ASP A 154 11.66 -18.17 5.19
C ASP A 154 11.38 -18.10 6.69
N ILE A 155 10.55 -17.15 7.10
CA ILE A 155 10.19 -16.91 8.50
C ILE A 155 8.71 -17.23 8.68
N GLY A 156 8.38 -18.03 9.68
CA GLY A 156 7.02 -18.50 9.91
C GLY A 156 6.92 -19.34 11.17
N PRO A 157 6.02 -20.37 11.20
CA PRO A 157 5.07 -20.75 10.15
C PRO A 157 3.84 -19.83 10.03
N GLY A 158 3.57 -19.00 11.04
CA GLY A 158 2.49 -18.02 11.06
C GLY A 158 2.99 -16.60 11.33
N ALA A 159 2.04 -15.68 11.56
CA ALA A 159 2.34 -14.28 11.87
C ALA A 159 2.27 -14.00 13.38
N GLY A 160 3.00 -12.97 13.82
CA GLY A 160 3.04 -12.51 15.22
C GLY A 160 3.45 -13.61 16.20
N VAL A 161 2.58 -13.93 17.16
CA VAL A 161 2.87 -14.94 18.21
C VAL A 161 3.00 -16.36 17.67
N HIS A 162 2.51 -16.62 16.45
CA HIS A 162 2.57 -17.92 15.78
C HIS A 162 3.76 -18.03 14.82
N GLY A 163 4.66 -17.04 14.82
CA GLY A 163 5.83 -16.99 13.96
C GLY A 163 7.10 -16.59 14.70
N GLY A 164 8.08 -16.08 13.95
CA GLY A 164 9.38 -15.68 14.49
C GLY A 164 10.42 -16.81 14.50
N GLU A 165 10.12 -17.92 13.84
CA GLU A 165 11.02 -19.05 13.66
C GLU A 165 11.51 -19.09 12.20
N VAL A 166 12.73 -19.56 11.99
CA VAL A 166 13.25 -19.83 10.64
C VAL A 166 12.73 -21.19 10.21
N VAL A 167 11.78 -21.19 9.26
CA VAL A 167 11.15 -22.41 8.75
C VAL A 167 12.10 -23.14 7.81
N VAL A 168 12.74 -22.38 6.91
CA VAL A 168 13.77 -22.90 6.02
C VAL A 168 14.81 -21.83 5.72
N SER A 169 16.06 -22.24 5.58
CA SER A 169 17.13 -21.37 5.10
C SER A 169 18.10 -22.17 4.25
N GLY A 170 18.40 -21.71 3.03
CA GLY A 170 19.30 -22.41 2.14
C GLY A 170 19.49 -21.69 0.81
N TYR A 171 20.40 -22.24 -0.01
CA TYR A 171 20.53 -21.84 -1.42
C TYR A 171 19.25 -22.21 -2.16
N LEU A 172 18.73 -21.27 -2.95
CA LEU A 172 17.40 -21.40 -3.55
C LEU A 172 17.33 -22.60 -4.52
N ASP A 173 18.36 -22.78 -5.34
CA ASP A 173 18.43 -23.88 -6.33
C ASP A 173 18.33 -25.26 -5.66
N ASP A 174 18.96 -25.44 -4.50
CA ASP A 174 18.92 -26.70 -3.74
C ASP A 174 17.51 -26.95 -3.18
N LEU A 175 16.84 -25.90 -2.68
CA LEU A 175 15.50 -25.99 -2.11
C LEU A 175 14.42 -26.23 -3.18
N LEU A 176 14.55 -25.60 -4.35
CA LEU A 176 13.62 -25.79 -5.47
C LEU A 176 13.79 -27.17 -6.11
N SER A 177 15.02 -27.69 -6.20
CA SER A 177 15.31 -29.00 -6.81
C SER A 177 15.11 -30.19 -5.86
N ALA A 178 14.93 -29.94 -4.56
CA ALA A 178 14.65 -30.99 -3.58
C ALA A 178 13.40 -31.80 -3.95
N LYS A 179 13.39 -33.11 -3.65
CA LYS A 179 12.27 -33.99 -4.01
C LYS A 179 10.98 -33.71 -3.24
N LYS A 180 11.10 -33.16 -2.03
CA LYS A 180 9.99 -32.84 -1.13
C LYS A 180 10.29 -31.54 -0.39
N ASN A 181 9.23 -30.83 -0.03
CA ASN A 181 9.27 -29.70 0.88
C ASN A 181 9.23 -30.22 2.33
N ASP A 182 10.35 -30.76 2.82
CA ASP A 182 10.45 -31.33 4.18
C ASP A 182 10.32 -30.27 5.28
N SER A 183 10.53 -28.99 4.95
CA SER A 183 10.42 -27.87 5.89
C SER A 183 8.99 -27.39 6.11
N GLU A 184 8.00 -27.91 5.38
CA GLU A 184 6.61 -27.43 5.40
C GLU A 184 6.48 -25.91 5.16
N SER A 185 7.45 -25.34 4.41
CA SER A 185 7.48 -23.91 4.11
C SER A 185 6.38 -23.60 3.12
N LEU A 186 5.46 -22.73 3.51
CA LEU A 186 4.36 -22.31 2.64
C LEU A 186 4.90 -21.53 1.44
N THR A 187 5.90 -20.69 1.65
CA THR A 187 6.61 -19.96 0.59
C THR A 187 7.18 -20.93 -0.45
N LEU A 188 7.90 -21.98 -0.02
CA LEU A 188 8.42 -23.00 -0.93
C LEU A 188 7.30 -23.78 -1.64
N ALA A 189 6.18 -24.06 -0.98
CA ALA A 189 5.05 -24.76 -1.59
C ALA A 189 4.48 -23.94 -2.78
N TYR A 190 4.37 -22.63 -2.64
CA TYR A 190 3.97 -21.74 -3.75
C TYR A 190 5.03 -21.69 -4.86
N LEU A 191 6.30 -21.50 -4.53
CA LEU A 191 7.39 -21.43 -5.52
C LEU A 191 7.58 -22.74 -6.30
N ARG A 192 7.39 -23.89 -5.64
CA ARG A 192 7.45 -25.21 -6.28
C ARG A 192 6.16 -25.53 -7.05
N GLY A 193 5.14 -24.68 -6.92
CA GLY A 193 3.82 -24.85 -7.53
C GLY A 193 3.04 -26.03 -6.95
N GLU A 194 3.37 -26.47 -5.74
CA GLU A 194 2.64 -27.45 -4.93
C GLU A 194 1.32 -26.83 -4.43
N GLU A 195 1.37 -25.55 -4.07
CA GLU A 195 0.22 -24.70 -3.77
C GLU A 195 0.05 -23.63 -4.86
N ARG A 196 -1.19 -23.32 -5.25
CA ARG A 196 -1.48 -22.32 -6.30
C ARG A 196 -2.80 -21.61 -6.05
N LEU A 197 -2.85 -20.32 -6.36
CA LEU A 197 -4.12 -19.60 -6.42
C LEU A 197 -4.88 -19.97 -7.70
N ALA A 198 -6.04 -20.61 -7.52
CA ALA A 198 -6.92 -21.03 -8.60
C ALA A 198 -7.48 -19.84 -9.39
N ILE A 199 -7.61 -20.00 -10.70
CA ILE A 199 -8.29 -19.02 -11.56
C ILE A 199 -9.81 -19.31 -11.46
N PRO A 200 -10.66 -18.28 -11.28
CA PRO A 200 -12.11 -18.48 -11.26
C PRO A 200 -12.62 -19.16 -12.54
N GLU A 201 -13.33 -20.28 -12.42
CA GLU A 201 -13.88 -21.02 -13.58
C GLU A 201 -14.89 -20.18 -14.38
N LYS A 202 -15.62 -19.28 -13.70
CA LYS A 202 -16.63 -18.41 -14.30
C LYS A 202 -16.50 -17.01 -13.74
N ARG A 203 -16.36 -16.03 -14.64
CA ARG A 203 -16.36 -14.61 -14.30
C ARG A 203 -17.79 -14.06 -14.23
N ARG A 204 -18.01 -13.07 -13.37
CA ARG A 204 -19.32 -12.45 -13.17
C ARG A 204 -19.67 -11.60 -14.39
N SER A 205 -20.72 -11.98 -15.11
CA SER A 205 -21.16 -11.31 -16.34
C SER A 205 -22.49 -10.56 -16.23
N LYS A 206 -23.26 -10.73 -15.14
CA LYS A 206 -24.55 -10.05 -14.97
C LYS A 206 -24.37 -8.53 -15.03
N GLU A 207 -25.16 -7.87 -15.86
CA GLU A 207 -25.16 -6.41 -15.96
C GLU A 207 -25.94 -5.80 -14.79
N LYS A 208 -25.29 -4.92 -14.02
CA LYS A 208 -25.90 -4.16 -12.92
C LYS A 208 -25.74 -2.64 -13.11
N GLY A 209 -25.54 -2.21 -14.35
CA GLY A 209 -25.15 -0.85 -14.71
C GLY A 209 -23.64 -0.69 -14.86
N MET A 210 -23.23 0.48 -15.33
CA MET A 210 -21.82 0.85 -15.52
C MET A 210 -21.60 2.28 -15.06
N LEU A 211 -20.47 2.52 -14.41
CA LEU A 211 -19.95 3.86 -14.18
C LEU A 211 -19.27 4.35 -15.46
N LYS A 212 -19.73 5.45 -16.04
CA LYS A 212 -19.23 5.98 -17.32
C LYS A 212 -18.54 7.31 -17.10
N ILE A 213 -17.26 7.36 -17.46
CA ILE A 213 -16.43 8.56 -17.41
C ILE A 213 -16.20 9.01 -18.85
N ARG A 214 -16.46 10.30 -19.13
CA ARG A 214 -16.18 10.90 -20.43
C ARG A 214 -15.31 12.14 -20.30
N GLY A 215 -14.31 12.28 -21.16
CA GLY A 215 -13.40 13.43 -21.21
C GLY A 215 -12.54 13.61 -19.96
N GLY A 216 -12.14 12.51 -19.30
CA GLY A 216 -11.24 12.56 -18.15
C GLY A 216 -9.93 13.28 -18.48
N THR A 217 -9.60 14.33 -17.74
CA THR A 217 -8.43 15.20 -18.00
C THR A 217 -7.79 15.66 -16.70
N LEU A 218 -6.61 15.12 -16.40
CA LEU A 218 -5.75 15.58 -15.31
C LEU A 218 -4.33 15.00 -15.45
N TYR A 219 -3.31 15.83 -15.21
CA TYR A 219 -1.90 15.48 -15.37
C TYR A 219 -1.59 14.92 -16.77
N ASN A 220 -1.26 13.63 -16.87
CA ASN A 220 -0.98 12.96 -18.14
C ASN A 220 -2.23 12.34 -18.79
N ILE A 221 -3.36 12.23 -18.08
CA ILE A 221 -4.64 11.81 -18.67
C ILE A 221 -5.18 12.97 -19.51
N LYS A 222 -5.41 12.72 -20.80
CA LYS A 222 -5.90 13.70 -21.78
C LYS A 222 -7.11 13.11 -22.53
N ASP A 223 -8.31 13.56 -22.20
CA ASP A 223 -9.57 13.15 -22.85
C ASP A 223 -9.87 11.63 -22.77
N MET A 224 -9.74 11.05 -21.57
CA MET A 224 -9.98 9.63 -21.35
C MET A 224 -11.48 9.30 -21.21
N ASN A 225 -11.91 8.29 -21.96
CA ASN A 225 -13.25 7.72 -21.88
C ASN A 225 -13.15 6.27 -21.39
N VAL A 226 -13.86 5.92 -20.32
CA VAL A 226 -13.86 4.57 -19.75
C VAL A 226 -15.22 4.22 -19.16
N ASP A 227 -15.60 2.96 -19.33
CA ASP A 227 -16.81 2.36 -18.76
C ASP A 227 -16.40 1.26 -17.78
N ILE A 228 -16.94 1.31 -16.56
CA ILE A 228 -16.60 0.37 -15.49
C ILE A 228 -17.86 -0.36 -15.05
N PRO A 229 -17.95 -1.69 -15.20
CA PRO A 229 -19.14 -2.45 -14.82
C PRO A 229 -19.33 -2.47 -13.30
N LEU A 230 -20.57 -2.27 -12.87
CA LEU A 230 -20.94 -2.33 -11.45
C LEU A 230 -21.26 -3.76 -11.02
N GLY A 231 -21.09 -4.04 -9.73
CA GLY A 231 -21.35 -5.34 -9.13
C GLY A 231 -20.33 -6.42 -9.51
N ARG A 232 -19.10 -6.00 -9.81
CA ARG A 232 -17.97 -6.83 -10.24
C ARG A 232 -16.70 -6.45 -9.48
N LEU A 233 -15.72 -7.36 -9.49
CA LEU A 233 -14.34 -7.09 -9.10
C LEU A 233 -13.59 -6.50 -10.32
N SER A 234 -13.38 -5.19 -10.33
CA SER A 234 -12.69 -4.49 -11.42
C SER A 234 -11.29 -4.05 -10.98
N VAL A 235 -10.29 -4.25 -11.82
CA VAL A 235 -8.90 -3.90 -11.53
C VAL A 235 -8.39 -2.85 -12.52
N ILE A 236 -7.82 -1.78 -11.99
CA ILE A 236 -7.08 -0.76 -12.75
C ILE A 236 -5.61 -1.14 -12.70
N THR A 237 -5.01 -1.40 -13.86
CA THR A 237 -3.62 -1.86 -14.01
C THR A 237 -2.87 -1.04 -15.06
N GLY A 238 -1.60 -1.37 -15.27
CA GLY A 238 -0.69 -0.68 -16.18
C GLY A 238 0.55 -0.15 -15.47
N VAL A 239 1.54 0.32 -16.24
CA VAL A 239 2.88 0.68 -15.73
C VAL A 239 2.87 1.83 -14.70
N SER A 240 3.93 1.97 -13.91
CA SER A 240 4.07 3.06 -12.94
C SER A 240 4.06 4.42 -13.67
N GLY A 241 3.33 5.39 -13.11
CA GLY A 241 3.12 6.69 -13.75
C GLY A 241 2.14 6.72 -14.94
N SER A 242 1.44 5.62 -15.26
CA SER A 242 0.49 5.59 -16.38
C SER A 242 -0.78 6.42 -16.15
N GLY A 243 -1.13 6.73 -14.91
CA GLY A 243 -2.33 7.51 -14.54
C GLY A 243 -3.36 6.76 -13.67
N LYS A 244 -3.05 5.54 -13.20
CA LYS A 244 -3.93 4.72 -12.34
C LYS A 244 -4.48 5.48 -11.13
N SER A 245 -3.60 6.05 -10.30
CA SER A 245 -3.99 6.80 -9.10
C SER A 245 -4.77 8.07 -9.46
N THR A 246 -4.43 8.74 -10.56
CA THR A 246 -5.21 9.88 -11.07
C THR A 246 -6.63 9.47 -11.42
N LEU A 247 -6.82 8.32 -12.08
CA LEU A 247 -8.16 7.80 -12.38
C LEU A 247 -8.93 7.45 -11.10
N LEU A 248 -8.34 6.69 -10.18
CA LEU A 248 -9.03 6.22 -8.97
C LEU A 248 -9.35 7.36 -8.01
N TYR A 249 -8.37 8.18 -7.62
CA TYR A 249 -8.54 9.19 -6.58
C TYR A 249 -9.16 10.49 -7.11
N GLU A 250 -8.61 11.02 -8.19
CA GLU A 250 -8.94 12.38 -8.64
C GLU A 250 -10.19 12.40 -9.51
N ILE A 251 -10.43 11.35 -10.31
CA ILE A 251 -11.61 11.27 -11.17
C ILE A 251 -12.71 10.46 -10.48
N ILE A 252 -12.50 9.18 -10.18
CA ILE A 252 -13.56 8.30 -9.65
C ILE A 252 -13.97 8.74 -8.23
N HIS A 253 -13.04 8.75 -7.29
CA HIS A 253 -13.35 8.99 -5.89
C HIS A 253 -13.91 10.39 -5.63
N LYS A 254 -13.29 11.45 -6.17
CA LYS A 254 -13.79 12.83 -5.98
C LYS A 254 -15.21 13.02 -6.51
N ASN A 255 -15.53 12.50 -7.69
CA ASN A 255 -16.90 12.61 -8.23
C ASN A 255 -17.90 11.82 -7.39
N LEU A 256 -17.56 10.60 -6.93
CA LEU A 256 -18.43 9.83 -6.03
C LEU A 256 -18.59 10.49 -4.66
N GLN A 257 -17.52 11.09 -4.13
CA GLN A 257 -17.53 11.82 -2.86
C GLN A 257 -18.43 13.06 -2.97
N ALA A 258 -18.33 13.80 -4.07
CA ALA A 258 -19.20 14.94 -4.34
C ALA A 258 -20.67 14.55 -4.52
N HIS A 259 -20.96 13.32 -4.95
CA HIS A 259 -22.33 12.84 -5.08
C HIS A 259 -22.92 12.34 -3.76
N PHE A 260 -22.15 11.58 -2.97
CA PHE A 260 -22.64 10.86 -1.79
C PHE A 260 -22.33 11.51 -0.43
N ASP A 261 -21.18 12.17 -0.28
CA ASP A 261 -20.79 12.74 1.02
C ASP A 261 -21.47 14.10 1.21
N ARG A 262 -22.35 14.19 2.22
CA ARG A 262 -23.07 15.42 2.59
C ARG A 262 -22.14 16.61 2.79
N ARG A 263 -20.90 16.40 3.23
CA ARG A 263 -19.92 17.48 3.46
C ARG A 263 -19.33 18.05 2.18
N TYR A 264 -19.26 17.23 1.12
CA TYR A 264 -18.64 17.61 -0.16
C TYR A 264 -19.68 17.70 -1.29
N LYS A 265 -20.96 17.68 -0.93
CA LYS A 265 -22.05 17.55 -1.90
C LYS A 265 -22.01 18.71 -2.90
N SER A 266 -21.76 18.38 -4.16
CA SER A 266 -21.67 19.35 -5.25
C SER A 266 -22.24 18.75 -6.53
N ASN A 267 -22.79 19.60 -7.40
CA ASN A 267 -23.18 19.20 -8.75
C ASN A 267 -22.02 19.33 -9.75
N GLU A 268 -20.87 19.82 -9.30
CA GLU A 268 -19.66 19.92 -10.12
C GLU A 268 -19.11 18.54 -10.45
N VAL A 269 -18.66 18.39 -11.70
CA VAL A 269 -17.93 17.23 -12.16
C VAL A 269 -16.45 17.55 -12.09
N PHE A 270 -15.67 16.68 -11.45
CA PHE A 270 -14.25 16.88 -11.21
C PHE A 270 -13.43 16.18 -12.28
N HIS A 271 -12.60 16.95 -12.98
CA HIS A 271 -11.57 16.43 -13.91
C HIS A 271 -12.11 15.54 -15.04
N CYS A 272 -13.38 15.62 -15.37
CA CYS A 272 -13.96 15.00 -16.56
C CYS A 272 -15.14 15.84 -17.08
N THR A 273 -15.55 15.60 -18.33
CA THR A 273 -16.68 16.29 -18.95
C THR A 273 -18.01 15.72 -18.48
N SER A 274 -18.08 14.41 -18.25
CA SER A 274 -19.27 13.74 -17.77
C SER A 274 -18.93 12.55 -16.88
N PHE A 275 -19.73 12.37 -15.84
CA PHE A 275 -19.66 11.28 -14.88
C PHE A 275 -21.08 10.76 -14.64
N THR A 276 -21.42 9.59 -15.16
CA THR A 276 -22.79 9.01 -15.11
C THR A 276 -22.75 7.56 -14.63
N GLY A 277 -23.89 7.01 -14.21
CA GLY A 277 -23.99 5.67 -13.63
C GLY A 277 -23.76 5.62 -12.12
N SER A 278 -23.50 6.77 -11.47
CA SER A 278 -23.43 6.85 -10.01
C SER A 278 -24.79 6.65 -9.34
N GLU A 279 -25.89 6.86 -10.06
CA GLU A 279 -27.27 6.65 -9.60
C GLU A 279 -27.59 5.20 -9.20
N TYR A 280 -26.78 4.24 -9.66
CA TYR A 280 -26.90 2.82 -9.29
C TYR A 280 -26.24 2.49 -7.94
N LEU A 281 -25.51 3.45 -7.35
CA LEU A 281 -24.74 3.32 -6.12
C LEU A 281 -25.35 4.23 -5.03
N SER A 282 -25.05 3.92 -3.78
CA SER A 282 -25.57 4.67 -2.63
C SER A 282 -24.47 5.24 -1.74
N ARG A 283 -23.28 4.63 -1.77
CA ARG A 283 -22.16 4.97 -0.89
C ARG A 283 -20.84 4.64 -1.56
N THR A 284 -19.82 5.46 -1.32
CA THR A 284 -18.43 5.20 -1.70
C THR A 284 -17.57 5.01 -0.46
N VAL A 285 -16.63 4.07 -0.52
CA VAL A 285 -15.64 3.82 0.54
C VAL A 285 -14.26 3.73 -0.10
N LEU A 286 -13.37 4.64 0.28
CA LEU A 286 -11.97 4.63 -0.10
C LEU A 286 -11.14 3.93 0.98
N ILE A 287 -10.38 2.91 0.58
CA ILE A 287 -9.46 2.16 1.42
C ILE A 287 -8.05 2.33 0.83
N ASP A 288 -7.39 3.42 1.25
CA ASP A 288 -6.03 3.75 0.88
C ASP A 288 -5.00 3.17 1.87
N GLN A 289 -3.71 3.34 1.55
CA GLN A 289 -2.59 2.92 2.40
C GLN A 289 -2.30 3.89 3.55
N SER A 290 -3.12 4.93 3.73
CA SER A 290 -2.90 5.87 4.84
C SER A 290 -3.00 5.14 6.19
N PRO A 291 -2.19 5.50 7.19
CA PRO A 291 -2.28 4.87 8.51
C PRO A 291 -3.67 5.09 9.11
N ILE A 292 -4.24 4.09 9.78
CA ILE A 292 -5.57 4.20 10.44
C ILE A 292 -5.60 5.29 11.53
N GLY A 293 -4.44 5.72 12.01
CA GLY A 293 -4.27 6.88 12.86
C GLY A 293 -2.82 7.29 12.96
N ARG A 294 -2.59 8.59 13.17
CA ARG A 294 -1.24 9.17 13.33
C ARG A 294 -0.80 9.28 14.79
N THR A 295 -1.57 8.71 15.71
CA THR A 295 -1.29 8.78 17.15
C THR A 295 -1.47 7.40 17.80
N PRO A 296 -0.77 7.14 18.93
CA PRO A 296 -0.95 5.90 19.70
C PRO A 296 -2.35 5.66 20.28
N ARG A 297 -3.24 6.66 20.16
CA ARG A 297 -4.64 6.58 20.59
C ARG A 297 -5.52 5.78 19.62
N SER A 298 -5.11 5.65 18.37
CA SER A 298 -5.78 4.78 17.41
C SER A 298 -5.20 3.37 17.51
N ASN A 299 -6.07 2.36 17.46
CA ASN A 299 -5.72 0.94 17.50
C ASN A 299 -6.85 0.11 16.85
N PRO A 300 -6.65 -1.20 16.59
CA PRO A 300 -7.69 -2.05 15.98
C PRO A 300 -9.04 -1.99 16.72
N ALA A 301 -9.03 -1.96 18.06
CA ALA A 301 -10.25 -1.90 18.87
C ALA A 301 -11.06 -0.61 18.66
N THR A 302 -10.38 0.53 18.65
CA THR A 302 -11.02 1.85 18.47
C THR A 302 -11.50 2.03 17.04
N TYR A 303 -10.72 1.58 16.06
CA TYR A 303 -11.05 1.75 14.65
C TYR A 303 -12.27 0.91 14.23
N THR A 304 -12.33 -0.35 14.64
CA THR A 304 -13.50 -1.23 14.40
C THR A 304 -14.73 -0.87 15.24
N GLY A 305 -14.56 0.00 16.25
CA GLY A 305 -15.60 0.38 17.19
C GLY A 305 -15.91 -0.69 18.25
N ALA A 306 -15.16 -1.81 18.29
CA ALA A 306 -15.28 -2.82 19.35
C ALA A 306 -15.02 -2.23 20.74
N TRP A 307 -14.12 -1.23 20.82
CA TRP A 307 -13.72 -0.58 22.06
C TRP A 307 -14.87 0.08 22.82
N THR A 308 -15.90 0.58 22.13
CA THR A 308 -17.06 1.17 22.81
C THR A 308 -17.82 0.12 23.62
N HIS A 309 -18.13 -1.01 22.98
CA HIS A 309 -18.84 -2.13 23.62
C HIS A 309 -18.04 -2.75 24.75
N ILE A 310 -16.71 -2.87 24.58
CA ILE A 310 -15.81 -3.35 25.65
C ILE A 310 -15.87 -2.43 26.87
N ARG A 311 -15.80 -1.10 26.68
CA ARG A 311 -15.87 -0.16 27.82
C ARG A 311 -17.22 -0.18 28.51
N ASP A 312 -18.31 -0.33 27.77
CA ASP A 312 -19.65 -0.44 28.33
C ASP A 312 -19.79 -1.71 29.19
N LEU A 313 -19.18 -2.82 28.76
CA LEU A 313 -19.11 -4.06 29.52
C LEU A 313 -18.37 -3.89 30.87
N PHE A 314 -17.18 -3.28 30.88
CA PHE A 314 -16.45 -3.01 32.12
C PHE A 314 -17.24 -2.07 33.05
N ALA A 315 -17.91 -1.05 32.51
CA ALA A 315 -18.77 -0.15 33.28
C ALA A 315 -20.02 -0.83 33.86
N SER A 316 -20.44 -1.94 33.26
CA SER A 316 -21.58 -2.73 33.74
C SER A 316 -21.23 -3.70 34.88
N SER A 317 -19.95 -3.88 35.21
CA SER A 317 -19.52 -4.73 36.34
C SER A 317 -20.03 -4.19 37.67
N GLU A 318 -20.26 -5.09 38.63
CA GLU A 318 -20.78 -4.73 39.96
C GLU A 318 -19.87 -3.75 40.69
N GLU A 319 -18.56 -4.01 40.69
CA GLU A 319 -17.54 -3.15 41.29
C GLU A 319 -17.52 -1.75 40.67
N ALA A 320 -17.63 -1.65 39.34
CA ALA A 320 -17.68 -0.35 38.65
C ALA A 320 -18.97 0.41 38.98
N ARG A 321 -20.12 -0.29 39.07
CA ARG A 321 -21.41 0.31 39.43
C ARG A 321 -21.42 0.86 40.86
N VAL A 322 -20.89 0.11 41.82
CA VAL A 322 -20.76 0.54 43.23
C VAL A 322 -19.89 1.80 43.33
N ARG A 323 -18.81 1.88 42.54
CA ARG A 323 -17.92 3.05 42.48
C ARG A 323 -18.47 4.21 41.64
N GLY A 324 -19.66 4.06 41.03
CA GLY A 324 -20.28 5.07 40.16
C GLY A 324 -19.52 5.29 38.84
N TRP A 325 -18.66 4.35 38.44
CA TRP A 325 -17.81 4.48 37.26
C TRP A 325 -18.58 4.13 35.98
N LYS A 326 -18.47 5.02 34.99
CA LYS A 326 -19.07 4.86 33.66
C LYS A 326 -18.02 4.44 32.64
N ALA A 327 -18.46 4.12 31.42
CA ALA A 327 -17.59 3.74 30.30
C ALA A 327 -16.47 4.77 29.98
N GLY A 328 -16.62 6.02 30.42
CA GLY A 328 -15.58 7.05 30.33
C GLY A 328 -14.33 6.75 31.18
N ARG A 329 -14.48 6.11 32.34
CA ARG A 329 -13.37 5.72 33.23
C ARG A 329 -12.41 4.75 32.52
N PHE A 330 -12.96 3.81 31.77
CA PHE A 330 -12.22 2.80 31.01
C PHE A 330 -11.74 3.30 29.63
N SER A 331 -11.84 4.61 29.35
CA SER A 331 -11.33 5.20 28.11
C SER A 331 -9.94 5.78 28.33
N PHE A 332 -8.93 5.27 27.61
CA PHE A 332 -7.60 5.88 27.61
C PHE A 332 -7.57 7.26 26.92
N ASN A 333 -8.63 7.63 26.20
CA ASN A 333 -8.75 8.92 25.50
C ASN A 333 -9.37 10.04 26.34
N ARG A 334 -9.85 9.76 27.55
CA ARG A 334 -10.50 10.75 28.42
C ARG A 334 -9.86 10.78 29.80
N PRO A 335 -9.76 11.98 30.43
CA PRO A 335 -9.33 12.07 31.81
C PRO A 335 -10.32 11.33 32.72
N GLY A 336 -9.80 10.79 33.81
CA GLY A 336 -10.58 9.99 34.76
C GLY A 336 -9.83 8.73 35.17
N GLY A 337 -9.78 7.72 34.31
CA GLY A 337 -9.12 6.43 34.61
C GLY A 337 -7.83 6.14 33.84
N ARG A 338 -7.46 7.00 32.89
CA ARG A 338 -6.19 6.90 32.16
C ARG A 338 -5.00 7.34 33.03
N CYS A 339 -3.80 6.89 32.69
CA CYS A 339 -2.58 7.45 33.26
C CYS A 339 -2.38 8.88 32.73
N GLU A 340 -2.30 9.87 33.61
CA GLU A 340 -2.15 11.28 33.21
C GLU A 340 -0.73 11.61 32.74
N THR A 341 0.30 10.91 33.21
CA THR A 341 1.70 11.14 32.78
C THR A 341 1.89 10.94 31.28
N CYS A 342 1.32 9.88 30.72
CA CYS A 342 1.34 9.62 29.27
C CYS A 342 0.04 10.02 28.57
N GLU A 343 -0.88 10.67 29.27
CA GLU A 343 -2.25 10.97 28.82
C GLU A 343 -2.99 9.78 28.18
N GLY A 344 -2.77 8.58 28.71
CA GLY A 344 -3.33 7.33 28.19
C GLY A 344 -2.67 6.75 26.94
N ASN A 345 -1.59 7.34 26.42
CA ASN A 345 -0.86 6.78 25.28
C ASN A 345 -0.10 5.49 25.64
N GLY A 346 0.33 5.34 26.91
CA GLY A 346 1.20 4.26 27.38
C GLY A 346 2.67 4.47 27.05
N PHE A 347 2.97 5.38 26.11
CA PHE A 347 4.32 5.73 25.69
C PHE A 347 4.53 7.24 25.75
N ILE A 348 5.79 7.65 25.90
CA ILE A 348 6.24 9.03 25.84
C ILE A 348 7.10 9.18 24.58
N ALA A 349 6.85 10.24 23.80
CA ALA A 349 7.64 10.55 22.62
C ALA A 349 8.92 11.27 23.04
N VAL A 350 10.07 10.75 22.62
CA VAL A 350 11.39 11.34 22.85
C VAL A 350 11.90 11.84 21.50
N GLU A 351 12.01 13.15 21.37
CA GLU A 351 12.59 13.78 20.18
C GLU A 351 14.11 13.59 20.17
N MET A 352 14.63 13.17 19.01
CA MET A 352 16.04 12.96 18.76
C MET A 352 16.50 13.98 17.71
N HIS A 353 17.70 14.54 17.84
CA HIS A 353 18.15 15.63 16.96
C HIS A 353 18.35 15.22 15.48
N PHE A 354 18.80 13.99 15.24
CA PHE A 354 19.15 13.49 13.90
C PHE A 354 18.45 12.18 13.52
N LEU A 355 17.78 11.56 14.50
CA LEU A 355 17.05 10.31 14.32
C LEU A 355 15.55 10.57 14.40
N PRO A 356 14.71 9.69 13.81
CA PRO A 356 13.27 9.75 14.01
C PRO A 356 12.92 9.71 15.50
N THR A 357 11.85 10.41 15.88
CA THR A 357 11.28 10.38 17.24
C THR A 357 11.05 8.95 17.69
N VAL A 358 11.51 8.61 18.89
CA VAL A 358 11.36 7.27 19.48
C VAL A 358 10.29 7.31 20.56
N TYR A 359 9.49 6.24 20.66
CA TYR A 359 8.47 6.10 21.70
C TYR A 359 8.97 5.15 22.78
N VAL A 360 9.11 5.65 24.01
CA VAL A 360 9.52 4.83 25.17
C VAL A 360 8.32 4.52 26.06
N PRO A 361 8.22 3.32 26.66
CA PRO A 361 7.17 3.01 27.61
C PRO A 361 7.12 4.04 28.75
N CYS A 362 5.92 4.41 29.17
CA CYS A 362 5.75 5.36 30.28
C CYS A 362 6.14 4.71 31.62
N ASP A 363 7.07 5.32 32.34
CA ASP A 363 7.60 4.81 33.61
C ASP A 363 6.58 4.72 34.75
N VAL A 364 5.46 5.45 34.64
CA VAL A 364 4.42 5.49 35.70
C VAL A 364 3.42 4.35 35.55
N CYS A 365 2.98 4.06 34.32
CA CYS A 365 2.01 3.01 34.05
C CYS A 365 2.63 1.75 33.43
N ASN A 366 3.93 1.75 33.12
CA ASN A 366 4.66 0.69 32.41
C ASN A 366 3.92 0.25 31.14
N GLY A 367 3.49 1.22 30.32
CA GLY A 367 2.75 0.95 29.09
C GLY A 367 1.26 0.63 29.25
N LYS A 368 0.74 0.49 30.48
CA LYS A 368 -0.63 0.00 30.72
C LYS A 368 -1.74 1.00 30.41
N ARG A 369 -1.41 2.28 30.16
CA ARG A 369 -2.35 3.37 29.79
C ARG A 369 -3.36 3.81 30.86
N PHE A 370 -3.55 3.06 31.94
CA PHE A 370 -4.55 3.31 32.97
C PHE A 370 -3.94 3.49 34.37
N THR A 371 -4.69 4.10 35.27
CA THR A 371 -4.34 4.16 36.70
C THR A 371 -4.50 2.80 37.37
N LYS A 372 -3.83 2.60 38.52
CA LYS A 372 -3.90 1.33 39.26
C LYS A 372 -5.34 0.99 39.67
N GLU A 373 -6.11 1.97 40.13
CA GLU A 373 -7.50 1.78 40.58
C GLU A 373 -8.42 1.36 39.44
N THR A 374 -8.16 1.84 38.21
CA THR A 374 -8.93 1.46 37.03
C THR A 374 -8.65 0.01 36.61
N LEU A 375 -7.42 -0.47 36.85
CA LEU A 375 -7.01 -1.84 36.55
C LEU A 375 -7.47 -2.87 37.59
N GLU A 376 -8.06 -2.44 38.70
CA GLU A 376 -8.66 -3.35 39.71
C GLU A 376 -9.95 -4.00 39.21
N ILE A 377 -10.67 -3.35 38.29
CA ILE A 377 -11.94 -3.87 37.77
C ILE A 377 -11.67 -4.98 36.78
N LEU A 378 -12.22 -6.16 37.06
CA LEU A 378 -12.03 -7.35 36.26
C LEU A 378 -13.32 -7.74 35.53
N TYR A 379 -13.17 -8.20 34.28
CA TYR A 379 -14.21 -8.92 33.56
C TYR A 379 -13.64 -10.29 33.15
N LYS A 380 -14.33 -11.38 33.50
CA LYS A 380 -13.82 -12.77 33.34
C LYS A 380 -12.35 -12.90 33.77
N HIS A 381 -12.02 -12.40 34.97
CA HIS A 381 -10.67 -12.38 35.57
C HIS A 381 -9.58 -11.55 34.87
N LYS A 382 -9.94 -10.72 33.89
CA LYS A 382 -8.98 -9.85 33.19
C LYS A 382 -9.38 -8.38 33.30
N ASN A 383 -8.40 -7.53 33.57
CA ASN A 383 -8.62 -6.08 33.58
C ASN A 383 -8.63 -5.50 32.15
N VAL A 384 -8.99 -4.23 32.06
CA VAL A 384 -9.15 -3.54 30.77
C VAL A 384 -7.86 -3.49 29.94
N TYR A 385 -6.68 -3.39 30.57
CA TYR A 385 -5.40 -3.43 29.85
C TYR A 385 -5.09 -4.83 29.34
N GLN A 386 -5.29 -5.87 30.16
CA GLN A 386 -5.07 -7.25 29.76
C GLN A 386 -5.95 -7.65 28.58
N VAL A 387 -7.18 -7.10 28.50
CA VAL A 387 -8.05 -7.26 27.32
C VAL A 387 -7.47 -6.58 26.08
N LEU A 388 -6.91 -5.37 26.23
CA LEU A 388 -6.25 -4.68 25.12
C LEU A 388 -4.94 -5.36 24.69
N ASP A 389 -4.29 -6.11 25.58
CA ASP A 389 -3.02 -6.78 25.30
C ASP A 389 -3.19 -8.18 24.68
N MET A 390 -4.42 -8.70 24.64
CA MET A 390 -4.76 -9.94 23.93
C MET A 390 -4.53 -9.79 22.42
N THR A 391 -4.18 -10.89 21.78
CA THR A 391 -4.31 -11.00 20.32
C THR A 391 -5.79 -10.90 19.92
N ILE A 392 -6.08 -10.50 18.69
CA ILE A 392 -7.46 -10.44 18.18
C ILE A 392 -8.08 -11.85 18.19
N GLU A 393 -7.31 -12.89 17.92
CA GLU A 393 -7.74 -14.29 18.01
C GLU A 393 -8.18 -14.66 19.43
N GLU A 394 -7.34 -14.37 20.44
CA GLU A 394 -7.67 -14.59 21.85
C GLU A 394 -8.90 -13.79 22.28
N ALA A 395 -8.96 -12.52 21.87
CA ALA A 395 -10.07 -11.62 22.20
C ALA A 395 -11.38 -12.10 21.57
N PHE A 396 -11.35 -12.64 20.35
CA PHE A 396 -12.52 -13.21 19.70
C PHE A 396 -13.10 -14.37 20.52
N SER A 397 -12.24 -15.33 20.90
CA SER A 397 -12.63 -16.46 21.75
C SER A 397 -13.14 -16.00 23.12
N PHE A 398 -12.54 -14.96 23.71
CA PHE A 398 -12.93 -14.40 25.00
C PHE A 398 -14.31 -13.70 24.97
N PHE A 399 -14.66 -13.05 23.85
CA PHE A 399 -15.90 -12.30 23.67
C PHE A 399 -16.95 -12.98 22.79
N VAL A 400 -16.80 -14.28 22.50
CA VAL A 400 -17.70 -15.03 21.60
C VAL A 400 -19.19 -14.91 21.97
N ASP A 401 -19.50 -14.81 23.26
CA ASP A 401 -20.86 -14.69 23.80
C ASP A 401 -21.49 -13.29 23.61
N ILE A 402 -20.72 -12.30 23.14
CA ILE A 402 -21.15 -10.91 22.97
C ILE A 402 -21.07 -10.55 21.48
N PRO A 403 -22.15 -10.75 20.70
CA PRO A 403 -22.15 -10.55 19.25
C PRO A 403 -21.66 -9.16 18.82
N ALA A 404 -22.01 -8.12 19.59
CA ALA A 404 -21.56 -6.75 19.31
C ALA A 404 -20.02 -6.58 19.33
N ILE A 405 -19.28 -7.45 20.01
CA ILE A 405 -17.82 -7.47 20.01
C ILE A 405 -17.33 -8.58 19.07
N ALA A 406 -17.86 -9.79 19.22
CA ALA A 406 -17.44 -10.97 18.48
C ALA A 406 -17.49 -10.77 16.95
N ASP A 407 -18.55 -10.18 16.41
CA ASP A 407 -18.69 -9.98 14.95
C ASP A 407 -17.57 -9.11 14.37
N ARG A 408 -17.11 -8.11 15.14
CA ARG A 408 -16.03 -7.20 14.72
C ARG A 408 -14.65 -7.86 14.81
N LEU A 409 -14.44 -8.69 15.83
CA LEU A 409 -13.19 -9.41 16.01
C LEU A 409 -13.09 -10.58 15.01
N LYS A 410 -14.22 -11.22 14.69
CA LYS A 410 -14.32 -12.24 13.66
C LYS A 410 -13.84 -11.72 12.31
N THR A 411 -14.32 -10.54 11.88
CA THR A 411 -13.88 -9.98 10.60
C THR A 411 -12.41 -9.60 10.60
N LEU A 412 -11.83 -9.21 11.74
CA LEU A 412 -10.38 -8.98 11.87
C LEU A 412 -9.59 -10.30 11.73
N ASN A 413 -10.09 -11.40 12.29
CA ASN A 413 -9.48 -12.72 12.10
C ASN A 413 -9.59 -13.21 10.65
N GLU A 414 -10.75 -13.02 10.01
CA GLU A 414 -10.98 -13.43 8.62
C GLU A 414 -10.06 -12.69 7.64
N VAL A 415 -9.71 -11.42 7.91
CA VAL A 415 -8.70 -10.69 7.13
C VAL A 415 -7.25 -11.05 7.47
N GLY A 416 -7.02 -12.05 8.33
CA GLY A 416 -5.68 -12.52 8.68
C GLY A 416 -4.96 -11.72 9.76
N LEU A 417 -5.64 -10.82 10.48
CA LEU A 417 -5.05 -9.96 11.50
C LEU A 417 -5.14 -10.55 12.93
N GLY A 418 -5.41 -11.84 13.06
CA GLY A 418 -5.64 -12.49 14.36
C GLY A 418 -4.46 -12.36 15.33
N TYR A 419 -3.24 -12.27 14.81
CA TYR A 419 -2.00 -12.16 15.56
C TYR A 419 -1.76 -10.78 16.20
N LEU A 420 -2.43 -9.73 15.69
CA LEU A 420 -2.26 -8.37 16.20
C LEU A 420 -2.89 -8.23 17.59
N LYS A 421 -2.29 -7.40 18.44
CA LYS A 421 -2.91 -7.07 19.73
C LYS A 421 -4.06 -6.08 19.54
N LEU A 422 -5.14 -6.28 20.28
CA LEU A 422 -6.35 -5.46 20.19
C LEU A 422 -6.07 -3.95 20.43
N GLY A 423 -5.16 -3.65 21.35
CA GLY A 423 -4.69 -2.32 21.73
C GLY A 423 -3.41 -1.83 21.03
N GLN A 424 -2.87 -2.58 20.07
CA GLN A 424 -1.65 -2.23 19.34
C GLN A 424 -1.76 -0.86 18.71
N SER A 425 -0.71 -0.04 18.83
CA SER A 425 -0.71 1.31 18.30
C SER A 425 -0.90 1.29 16.78
N ALA A 426 -1.77 2.15 16.26
CA ALA A 426 -1.93 2.38 14.83
C ALA A 426 -0.63 2.84 14.15
N THR A 427 0.26 3.50 14.89
CA THR A 427 1.55 3.99 14.36
C THR A 427 2.56 2.87 14.14
N THR A 428 2.34 1.70 14.73
CA THR A 428 3.21 0.53 14.59
C THR A 428 2.64 -0.50 13.62
N LEU A 429 1.49 -0.22 13.01
CA LEU A 429 0.91 -1.10 12.00
C LEU A 429 1.58 -0.84 10.65
N SER A 430 1.81 -1.91 9.88
CA SER A 430 2.22 -1.78 8.48
C SER A 430 1.11 -1.17 7.63
N GLY A 431 1.44 -0.72 6.42
CA GLY A 431 0.45 -0.21 5.46
C GLY A 431 -0.64 -1.25 5.14
N GLY A 432 -0.23 -2.49 4.86
CA GLY A 432 -1.14 -3.60 4.59
C GLY A 432 -1.99 -3.99 5.80
N GLU A 433 -1.42 -3.97 7.03
CA GLU A 433 -2.20 -4.18 8.26
C GLU A 433 -3.26 -3.09 8.45
N ALA A 434 -2.87 -1.82 8.32
CA ALA A 434 -3.78 -0.69 8.41
C ALA A 434 -4.93 -0.81 7.40
N GLN A 435 -4.63 -1.21 6.16
CA GLN A 435 -5.62 -1.40 5.12
C GLN A 435 -6.58 -2.55 5.42
N ARG A 436 -6.06 -3.70 5.89
CA ARG A 436 -6.88 -4.85 6.31
C ARG A 436 -7.80 -4.51 7.50
N VAL A 437 -7.36 -3.65 8.44
CA VAL A 437 -8.23 -3.11 9.50
C VAL A 437 -9.38 -2.28 8.91
N LYS A 438 -9.11 -1.46 7.88
CA LYS A 438 -10.15 -0.68 7.18
C LYS A 438 -11.16 -1.59 6.48
N ILE A 439 -10.69 -2.60 5.75
CA ILE A 439 -11.54 -3.61 5.09
C ILE A 439 -12.44 -4.30 6.12
N SER A 440 -11.84 -4.80 7.20
CA SER A 440 -12.58 -5.46 8.29
C SER A 440 -13.68 -4.58 8.88
N SER A 441 -13.43 -3.27 9.02
CA SER A 441 -14.41 -2.32 9.55
C SER A 441 -15.67 -2.14 8.70
N GLU A 442 -15.62 -2.55 7.42
CA GLU A 442 -16.74 -2.51 6.50
C GLU A 442 -17.45 -3.87 6.38
N LEU A 443 -16.74 -4.99 6.57
CA LEU A 443 -17.29 -6.34 6.42
C LEU A 443 -18.38 -6.69 7.44
N TYR A 444 -18.24 -6.25 8.70
CA TYR A 444 -19.18 -6.61 9.77
C TYR A 444 -20.50 -5.84 9.69
N ARG A 445 -20.55 -4.74 8.92
CA ARG A 445 -21.73 -3.88 8.85
C ARG A 445 -22.83 -4.57 8.04
N LYS A 446 -24.08 -4.49 8.53
CA LYS A 446 -25.25 -4.91 7.73
C LYS A 446 -25.38 -3.97 6.53
N MET A 447 -25.18 -4.52 5.33
CA MET A 447 -25.18 -3.74 4.10
C MET A 447 -26.60 -3.64 3.54
N TYR A 448 -27.26 -2.52 3.79
CA TYR A 448 -28.54 -2.16 3.15
C TYR A 448 -28.33 -1.35 1.86
N GLU A 449 -27.09 -0.95 1.57
CA GLU A 449 -26.73 0.03 0.54
C GLU A 449 -25.80 -0.58 -0.51
N ARG A 450 -26.01 -0.22 -1.78
CA ARG A 450 -25.12 -0.60 -2.89
C ARG A 450 -23.84 0.23 -2.79
N THR A 451 -22.79 -0.37 -2.23
CA THR A 451 -21.54 0.33 -1.96
C THR A 451 -20.53 0.09 -3.08
N ILE A 452 -19.75 1.12 -3.40
CA ILE A 452 -18.54 0.99 -4.21
C ILE A 452 -17.31 1.13 -3.31
N TYR A 453 -16.45 0.11 -3.34
CA TYR A 453 -15.18 0.08 -2.63
C TYR A 453 -14.06 0.43 -3.61
N LEU A 454 -13.24 1.42 -3.24
CA LEU A 454 -12.07 1.85 -3.98
C LEU A 454 -10.83 1.49 -3.16
N LEU A 455 -9.97 0.63 -3.69
CA LEU A 455 -8.75 0.19 -3.00
C LEU A 455 -7.51 0.55 -3.81
N ASP A 456 -6.42 0.82 -3.12
CA ASP A 456 -5.13 1.14 -3.75
C ASP A 456 -4.05 0.17 -3.28
N GLU A 457 -3.63 -0.70 -4.20
CA GLU A 457 -2.62 -1.75 -4.03
C GLU A 457 -2.76 -2.53 -2.72
N PRO A 458 -3.91 -3.20 -2.47
CA PRO A 458 -4.16 -3.93 -1.25
C PRO A 458 -3.26 -5.15 -1.00
N THR A 459 -2.46 -5.59 -1.97
CA THR A 459 -1.51 -6.70 -1.78
C THR A 459 -0.11 -6.28 -1.34
N ILE A 460 0.15 -5.00 -1.10
CA ILE A 460 1.47 -4.56 -0.61
C ILE A 460 1.79 -5.25 0.72
N GLY A 461 2.98 -5.83 0.80
CA GLY A 461 3.47 -6.57 1.96
C GLY A 461 2.64 -7.77 2.36
N LEU A 462 1.94 -8.40 1.40
CA LEU A 462 1.20 -9.62 1.64
C LEU A 462 1.90 -10.82 1.00
N HIS A 463 2.10 -11.86 1.81
CA HIS A 463 2.46 -13.19 1.36
C HIS A 463 1.34 -13.82 0.50
N TYR A 464 1.66 -14.80 -0.35
CA TYR A 464 0.72 -15.46 -1.28
C TYR A 464 -0.59 -15.92 -0.63
N GLU A 465 -0.48 -16.53 0.55
CA GLU A 465 -1.62 -17.02 1.32
C GLU A 465 -2.51 -15.88 1.85
N ASP A 466 -1.92 -14.73 2.19
CA ASP A 466 -2.67 -13.55 2.60
C ASP A 466 -3.34 -12.88 1.39
N VAL A 467 -2.71 -12.90 0.22
CA VAL A 467 -3.33 -12.49 -1.05
C VAL A 467 -4.54 -13.38 -1.37
N ARG A 468 -4.44 -14.70 -1.16
CA ARG A 468 -5.55 -15.64 -1.33
C ARG A 468 -6.74 -15.29 -0.44
N LYS A 469 -6.52 -15.07 0.86
CA LYS A 469 -7.57 -14.65 1.82
C LYS A 469 -8.16 -13.30 1.44
N LEU A 470 -7.33 -12.35 0.99
CA LEU A 470 -7.80 -11.05 0.53
C LEU A 470 -8.73 -11.19 -0.67
N ILE A 471 -8.40 -12.03 -1.66
CA ILE A 471 -9.28 -12.31 -2.81
C ILE A 471 -10.64 -12.80 -2.32
N GLU A 472 -10.68 -13.81 -1.45
CA GLU A 472 -11.94 -14.36 -0.90
C GLU A 472 -12.81 -13.28 -0.23
N ILE A 473 -12.17 -12.35 0.48
CA ILE A 473 -12.84 -11.22 1.14
C ILE A 473 -13.42 -10.24 0.11
N LEU A 474 -12.63 -9.87 -0.91
CA LEU A 474 -13.09 -8.97 -1.96
C LEU A 474 -14.23 -9.61 -2.76
N GLU A 475 -14.16 -10.90 -3.02
CA GLU A 475 -15.23 -11.66 -3.66
C GLU A 475 -16.50 -11.68 -2.81
N SER A 476 -16.38 -11.89 -1.49
CA SER A 476 -17.50 -11.83 -0.55
C SER A 476 -18.22 -10.47 -0.60
N LEU A 477 -17.48 -9.36 -0.73
CA LEU A 477 -18.07 -8.03 -0.93
C LEU A 477 -18.87 -7.94 -2.23
N VAL A 478 -18.33 -8.47 -3.34
CA VAL A 478 -18.99 -8.45 -4.65
C VAL A 478 -20.24 -9.36 -4.66
N VAL A 479 -20.17 -10.54 -4.03
CA VAL A 479 -21.31 -11.47 -3.89
C VAL A 479 -22.47 -10.83 -3.14
N LYS A 480 -22.19 -10.00 -2.12
CA LYS A 480 -23.19 -9.19 -1.41
C LYS A 480 -23.81 -8.07 -2.26
N GLY A 481 -23.39 -7.92 -3.51
CA GLY A 481 -23.95 -6.97 -4.48
C GLY A 481 -23.21 -5.65 -4.60
N ASN A 482 -22.04 -5.52 -3.97
CA ASN A 482 -21.20 -4.32 -4.06
C ASN A 482 -20.33 -4.32 -5.31
N THR A 483 -19.77 -3.15 -5.61
CA THR A 483 -18.74 -2.98 -6.64
C THR A 483 -17.40 -2.81 -5.96
N VAL A 484 -16.37 -3.49 -6.44
CA VAL A 484 -15.00 -3.33 -5.95
C VAL A 484 -14.15 -2.87 -7.13
N ILE A 485 -13.53 -1.71 -7.00
CA ILE A 485 -12.51 -1.21 -7.93
C ILE A 485 -11.21 -1.09 -7.16
N LEU A 486 -10.14 -1.66 -7.69
CA LEU A 486 -8.84 -1.57 -7.05
C LEU A 486 -7.72 -1.31 -8.05
N ILE A 487 -6.69 -0.58 -7.63
CA ILE A 487 -5.42 -0.50 -8.36
C ILE A 487 -4.56 -1.68 -7.94
N GLU A 488 -4.06 -2.45 -8.89
CA GLU A 488 -3.12 -3.54 -8.59
C GLU A 488 -2.09 -3.78 -9.68
N HIS A 489 -0.99 -4.36 -9.22
CA HIS A 489 0.11 -4.90 -10.02
C HIS A 489 0.29 -6.41 -9.80
N ASN A 490 -0.24 -6.97 -8.71
CA ASN A 490 -0.14 -8.38 -8.41
C ASN A 490 -0.98 -9.23 -9.41
N MET A 491 -0.32 -10.19 -10.08
CA MET A 491 -0.95 -11.00 -11.12
C MET A 491 -2.03 -11.94 -10.59
N ASP A 492 -1.98 -12.35 -9.32
CA ASP A 492 -2.99 -13.21 -8.71
C ASP A 492 -4.32 -12.48 -8.49
N ILE A 493 -4.27 -11.19 -8.13
CA ILE A 493 -5.49 -10.36 -8.08
C ILE A 493 -6.00 -10.10 -9.50
N ILE A 494 -5.10 -9.75 -10.42
CA ILE A 494 -5.46 -9.39 -11.81
C ILE A 494 -6.10 -10.59 -12.52
N LYS A 495 -5.56 -11.80 -12.37
CA LYS A 495 -6.14 -13.02 -12.98
C LYS A 495 -7.47 -13.42 -12.34
N SER A 496 -7.73 -13.01 -11.09
CA SER A 496 -8.96 -13.26 -10.35
C SER A 496 -10.06 -12.22 -10.62
N ALA A 497 -9.73 -11.10 -11.27
CA ALA A 497 -10.67 -10.02 -11.55
C ALA A 497 -11.76 -10.38 -12.56
N ASP A 498 -12.94 -9.79 -12.43
CA ASP A 498 -14.01 -9.92 -13.44
C ASP A 498 -13.80 -8.99 -14.64
N TYR A 499 -13.11 -7.86 -14.43
CA TYR A 499 -12.89 -6.82 -15.43
C TYR A 499 -11.57 -6.09 -15.18
N ILE A 500 -10.84 -5.79 -16.24
CA ILE A 500 -9.57 -5.08 -16.20
C ILE A 500 -9.68 -3.77 -16.98
N ILE A 501 -9.05 -2.74 -16.46
CA ILE A 501 -8.81 -1.45 -17.12
C ILE A 501 -7.30 -1.23 -17.15
N ASP A 502 -6.68 -1.47 -18.29
CA ASP A 502 -5.23 -1.31 -18.48
C ASP A 502 -4.90 0.09 -19.01
N ILE A 503 -4.09 0.84 -18.27
CA ILE A 503 -3.71 2.23 -18.58
C ILE A 503 -2.23 2.30 -18.97
N GLY A 504 -1.93 2.99 -20.06
CA GLY A 504 -0.56 3.14 -20.56
C GLY A 504 -0.54 3.85 -21.92
N PRO A 505 0.27 3.38 -22.89
CA PRO A 505 1.16 2.21 -22.82
C PRO A 505 2.40 2.43 -21.94
N GLU A 506 2.81 3.69 -21.74
CA GLU A 506 3.98 4.04 -20.92
C GLU A 506 3.58 4.88 -19.68
N GLY A 507 4.56 5.21 -18.84
CA GLY A 507 4.40 6.17 -17.75
C GLY A 507 4.57 7.62 -18.22
N GLY A 508 4.13 8.58 -17.40
CA GLY A 508 4.35 10.01 -17.66
C GLY A 508 3.65 10.49 -18.93
N ALA A 509 4.36 11.22 -19.79
CA ALA A 509 3.80 11.82 -21.00
C ALA A 509 3.34 10.78 -22.05
N GLY A 510 3.90 9.57 -22.00
CA GLY A 510 3.51 8.45 -22.85
C GLY A 510 2.31 7.65 -22.32
N GLY A 511 1.77 8.01 -21.16
CA GLY A 511 0.65 7.35 -20.50
C GLY A 511 -0.69 8.07 -20.67
N GLY A 512 -1.60 7.80 -19.74
CA GLY A 512 -2.89 8.47 -19.61
C GLY A 512 -3.95 8.03 -20.62
N LYS A 513 -3.74 6.89 -21.29
CA LYS A 513 -4.68 6.30 -22.26
C LYS A 513 -5.09 4.90 -21.85
N ILE A 514 -6.31 4.52 -22.21
CA ILE A 514 -6.77 3.14 -22.11
C ILE A 514 -6.08 2.32 -23.20
N VAL A 515 -5.35 1.28 -22.79
CA VAL A 515 -4.65 0.35 -23.69
C VAL A 515 -5.54 -0.85 -24.00
N ALA A 516 -6.19 -1.39 -22.98
CA ALA A 516 -7.13 -2.50 -23.08
C ALA A 516 -8.17 -2.43 -21.97
N VAL A 517 -9.37 -2.92 -22.26
CA VAL A 517 -10.44 -3.17 -21.29
C VAL A 517 -11.09 -4.50 -21.61
N GLY A 518 -11.61 -5.20 -20.61
CA GLY A 518 -12.26 -6.49 -20.82
C GLY A 518 -12.00 -7.46 -19.67
N THR A 519 -12.31 -8.73 -19.89
CA THR A 519 -11.90 -9.79 -18.95
C THR A 519 -10.38 -10.01 -19.00
N PRO A 520 -9.80 -10.64 -17.96
CA PRO A 520 -8.41 -11.10 -17.99
C PRO A 520 -8.01 -11.85 -19.26
N GLU A 521 -8.88 -12.73 -19.78
CA GLU A 521 -8.64 -13.47 -21.02
C GLU A 521 -8.56 -12.53 -22.24
N GLU A 522 -9.46 -11.56 -22.33
CA GLU A 522 -9.51 -10.59 -23.44
C GLU A 522 -8.26 -9.69 -23.42
N VAL A 523 -7.88 -9.19 -22.24
CA VAL A 523 -6.68 -8.36 -22.07
C VAL A 523 -5.41 -9.16 -22.34
N ALA A 524 -5.34 -10.44 -21.97
CA ALA A 524 -4.21 -11.31 -22.26
C ALA A 524 -3.97 -11.54 -23.77
N GLN A 525 -4.98 -11.32 -24.62
CA GLN A 525 -4.82 -11.38 -26.08
C GLN A 525 -4.40 -10.06 -26.71
N MET A 526 -4.38 -8.95 -25.96
CA MET A 526 -4.02 -7.63 -26.49
C MET A 526 -2.50 -7.43 -26.52
N PRO A 527 -1.85 -7.42 -27.71
CA PRO A 527 -0.38 -7.38 -27.79
C PRO A 527 0.23 -6.08 -27.27
N ARG A 528 -0.55 -4.98 -27.32
CA ARG A 528 -0.13 -3.64 -26.86
C ARG A 528 -0.16 -3.49 -25.34
N SER A 529 -0.85 -4.38 -24.63
CA SER A 529 -0.93 -4.36 -23.17
C SER A 529 0.27 -5.09 -22.57
N TYR A 530 1.12 -4.38 -21.84
CA TYR A 530 2.17 -5.04 -21.06
C TYR A 530 1.56 -5.99 -20.03
N THR A 531 0.51 -5.56 -19.33
CA THR A 531 -0.26 -6.40 -18.42
C THR A 531 -0.72 -7.69 -19.10
N GLY A 532 -1.31 -7.59 -20.29
CA GLY A 532 -1.75 -8.75 -21.08
C GLY A 532 -0.64 -9.74 -21.42
N GLN A 533 0.57 -9.25 -21.70
CA GLN A 533 1.74 -10.11 -21.99
C GLN A 533 2.16 -10.95 -20.79
N TYR A 534 2.18 -10.36 -19.58
CA TYR A 534 2.50 -11.09 -18.35
C TYR A 534 1.36 -12.00 -17.91
N LEU A 535 0.12 -11.51 -18.00
CA LEU A 535 -1.09 -12.27 -17.68
C LEU A 535 -1.19 -13.54 -18.53
N LYS A 536 -0.83 -13.47 -19.82
CA LYS A 536 -0.78 -14.64 -20.71
C LYS A 536 0.20 -15.73 -20.25
N LYS A 537 1.28 -15.38 -19.54
CA LYS A 537 2.22 -16.37 -18.99
C LYS A 537 1.60 -17.07 -17.78
N VAL A 538 1.07 -16.28 -16.84
CA VAL A 538 0.47 -16.77 -15.59
C VAL A 538 -0.80 -17.59 -15.83
N MET A 539 -1.56 -17.29 -16.89
CA MET A 539 -2.75 -18.07 -17.25
C MET A 539 -2.43 -19.37 -18.01
N LYS A 540 -1.20 -19.51 -18.55
CA LYS A 540 -0.76 -20.73 -19.26
C LYS A 540 -0.07 -21.74 -18.36
N SER A 541 0.40 -21.30 -17.19
CA SER A 541 1.03 -22.16 -16.18
C SER A 541 0.02 -22.95 -15.34
N VAL A 542 -1.28 -22.83 -15.65
CA VAL A 542 -2.40 -23.56 -15.03
C VAL A 542 -2.80 -24.78 -15.84
#